data_AF-A0A0Q4NKK4-F1
#
_entry.id   AF-A0A0Q4NKK4-F1
#
_cell.length_a   1.000
_cell.length_b   1.000
_cell.length_c   1.000
_cell.angle_alpha   90.00
_cell.angle_beta   90.00
_cell.angle_gamma   90.00
#
_symmetry.space_group_name_H-M   'P 1'
#
loop_
_entity.id
_entity.type
_entity.pdbx_description
1 polymer ?
#
loop_
_entity_poly.entity_id
_entity_poly.type
_entity_poly.pdbx_seq_one_letter_code
_entity_poly.pdbx_strand_id
1 'polypeptide(L)'
;MHMPLTPQALFDYANAYARQAEADDKGTQYPTLRQVARHFRVTHEQIEDACNDWDSKEGYLGIAVGFRTASGWAEYATRGEQLVEAYR
;
A
#
# COMPACT_ATOMS: atom_id res chain seq x y z
N MET A 1 7.25 -2.09 -22.72
CA MET A 1 8.11 -1.27 -21.85
C MET A 1 7.61 -1.45 -20.43
N HIS A 2 8.45 -1.94 -19.52
CA HIS A 2 8.11 -2.08 -18.10
C HIS A 2 8.50 -0.76 -17.44
N MET A 3 7.52 0.04 -17.01
CA MET A 3 7.81 1.24 -16.23
C MET A 3 8.31 0.78 -14.85
N PRO A 4 9.49 1.19 -14.40
CA PRO A 4 9.94 0.88 -13.04
C PRO A 4 8.94 1.46 -12.04
N LEU A 5 8.65 0.72 -10.97
CA LEU A 5 7.86 1.24 -9.85
C LEU A 5 8.64 2.40 -9.23
N THR A 6 8.02 3.59 -9.20
CA THR A 6 8.57 4.75 -8.48
C THR A 6 7.78 4.95 -7.18
N PRO A 7 8.38 5.55 -6.13
CA PRO A 7 7.66 5.87 -4.89
C PRO A 7 6.38 6.68 -5.14
N GLN A 8 6.44 7.67 -6.05
CA GLN A 8 5.28 8.47 -6.43
C GLN A 8 4.18 7.65 -7.11
N ALA A 9 4.54 6.75 -8.04
CA ALA A 9 3.54 5.90 -8.69
C ALA A 9 2.88 4.93 -7.71
N LEU A 10 3.64 4.44 -6.72
CA LEU A 10 3.11 3.62 -5.64
C LEU A 10 2.13 4.41 -4.76
N PHE A 11 2.53 5.61 -4.34
CA PHE A 11 1.71 6.53 -3.54
C PHE A 11 0.39 6.85 -4.26
N ASP A 12 0.46 7.29 -5.52
CA ASP A 12 -0.71 7.68 -6.30
C ASP A 12 -1.68 6.51 -6.45
N TYR A 13 -1.17 5.30 -6.73
CA TYR A 13 -2.00 4.11 -6.86
C TYR A 13 -2.67 3.72 -5.53
N ALA A 14 -1.92 3.64 -4.43
CA ALA A 14 -2.46 3.27 -3.14
C ALA A 14 -3.46 4.30 -2.61
N ASN A 15 -3.21 5.60 -2.84
CA ASN A 15 -4.13 6.66 -2.46
C ASN A 15 -5.42 6.61 -3.30
N ALA A 16 -5.30 6.47 -4.63
CA ALA A 16 -6.46 6.35 -5.51
C ALA A 16 -7.31 5.12 -5.18
N TYR A 17 -6.68 4.00 -4.82
CA TYR A 17 -7.38 2.80 -4.36
C TYR A 17 -8.23 3.09 -3.12
N ALA A 18 -7.67 3.79 -2.13
CA ALA A 18 -8.39 4.18 -0.92
C ALA A 18 -9.53 5.15 -1.18
N ARG A 19 -9.30 6.17 -2.02
CA ARG A 19 -10.34 7.12 -2.44
C ARG A 19 -11.49 6.43 -3.17
N GLN A 20 -11.20 5.44 -4.00
CA GLN A 20 -12.24 4.67 -4.68
C GLN A 20 -13.05 3.82 -3.69
N ALA A 21 -12.40 3.20 -2.71
CA ALA A 21 -13.11 2.44 -1.68
C ALA A 21 -14.05 3.34 -0.84
N GLU A 22 -13.61 4.56 -0.53
CA GLU A 22 -14.45 5.58 0.13
C GLU A 22 -15.63 5.99 -0.75
N ALA A 23 -15.39 6.25 -2.04
CA ALA A 23 -16.45 6.61 -3.00
C ALA A 23 -17.48 5.48 -3.20
N ASP A 24 -17.07 4.23 -2.97
CA ASP A 24 -17.91 3.04 -3.05
C ASP A 24 -18.63 2.70 -1.72
N ASP A 25 -18.59 3.57 -0.71
CA ASP A 25 -19.14 3.35 0.64
C ASP A 25 -18.56 2.12 1.38
N LYS A 26 -17.34 1.69 1.03
CA LYS A 26 -16.66 0.53 1.65
C LYS A 26 -15.72 0.91 2.80
N GLY A 27 -15.68 2.21 3.15
CA GLY A 27 -14.69 2.80 4.03
C GLY A 27 -13.30 2.88 3.39
N THR A 28 -12.33 3.43 4.13
CA THR A 28 -10.95 3.51 3.67
C THR A 28 -10.34 2.11 3.61
N GLN A 29 -9.95 1.67 2.41
CA GLN A 29 -9.27 0.39 2.18
C GLN A 29 -8.03 0.61 1.34
N TYR A 30 -6.98 -0.13 1.63
CA TYR A 30 -5.70 -0.04 0.91
C TYR A 30 -5.45 -1.31 0.09
N PRO A 31 -4.64 -1.24 -0.98
CA PRO A 31 -4.27 -2.43 -1.74
C PRO A 31 -3.30 -3.29 -0.92
N THR A 32 -3.42 -4.61 -1.07
CA THR A 32 -2.45 -5.56 -0.53
C THR A 32 -1.15 -5.56 -1.34
N LEU A 33 -0.03 -5.98 -0.74
CA LEU A 33 1.25 -6.20 -1.45
C LEU A 33 1.07 -7.08 -2.69
N ARG A 34 0.23 -8.12 -2.60
CA ARG A 34 -0.08 -9.00 -3.75
C ARG A 34 -0.79 -8.25 -4.89
N GLN A 35 -1.72 -7.35 -4.56
CA GLN A 35 -2.42 -6.54 -5.56
C GLN A 35 -1.48 -5.54 -6.23
N VAL A 36 -0.63 -4.86 -5.45
CA VAL A 36 0.39 -3.93 -5.97
C VAL A 36 1.38 -4.67 -6.87
N ALA A 37 1.93 -5.80 -6.42
CA ALA A 37 2.86 -6.61 -7.18
C ALA A 37 2.27 -7.06 -8.52
N ARG A 38 1.00 -7.46 -8.53
CA ARG A 38 0.29 -7.83 -9.76
C ARG A 38 0.04 -6.63 -10.68
N HIS A 39 -0.31 -5.47 -10.12
CA HIS A 39 -0.61 -4.27 -10.89
C HIS A 39 0.64 -3.75 -11.63
N PHE A 40 1.74 -3.59 -10.90
CA PHE A 40 3.00 -3.07 -11.44
C PHE A 40 3.90 -4.15 -12.04
N ARG A 41 3.58 -5.43 -11.84
CA ARG A 41 4.38 -6.61 -12.26
C ARG A 41 5.79 -6.60 -11.65
N VAL A 42 5.86 -6.29 -10.35
CA VAL A 42 7.09 -6.16 -9.55
C VAL A 42 7.10 -7.16 -8.39
N THR A 43 8.25 -7.33 -7.73
CA THR A 43 8.36 -8.14 -6.51
C THR A 43 7.92 -7.37 -5.27
N HIS A 44 7.70 -8.07 -4.15
CA HIS A 44 7.42 -7.40 -2.86
C HIS A 44 8.61 -6.57 -2.37
N GLU A 45 9.85 -7.00 -2.64
CA GLU A 45 11.06 -6.23 -2.29
C GLU A 45 11.11 -4.89 -3.02
N GLN A 46 10.77 -4.86 -4.32
CA GLN A 46 10.71 -3.60 -5.07
C GLN A 46 9.65 -2.63 -4.53
N ILE A 47 8.57 -3.15 -3.93
CA ILE A 47 7.56 -2.32 -3.28
C ILE A 47 8.08 -1.77 -1.95
N GLU A 48 8.78 -2.59 -1.17
CA GLU A 48 9.45 -2.16 0.07
C GLU A 48 10.51 -1.10 -0.18
N ASP A 49 11.36 -1.29 -1.20
CA ASP A 49 12.34 -0.30 -1.62
C ASP A 49 11.67 1.02 -2.00
N ALA A 50 10.57 0.96 -2.77
CA ALA A 50 9.80 2.16 -3.12
C ALA A 50 9.16 2.86 -1.91
N CYS A 51 8.72 2.12 -0.90
CA CYS A 51 8.25 2.72 0.36
C CYS A 51 9.40 3.34 1.16
N ASN A 52 10.59 2.72 1.18
CA ASN A 52 11.77 3.24 1.88
C ASN A 52 12.34 4.50 1.21
N ASP A 53 12.22 4.60 -0.11
CA ASP A 53 12.66 5.75 -0.91
C ASP A 53 11.66 6.93 -0.89
N TRP A 54 10.54 6.81 -0.18
CA TRP A 54 9.51 7.84 -0.12
C TRP A 54 9.94 9.08 0.67
N ASP A 55 9.71 10.27 0.10
CA ASP A 55 9.87 11.53 0.84
C ASP A 55 8.65 11.75 1.74
N SER A 56 8.84 11.55 3.05
CA SER A 56 7.77 11.72 4.06
C SER A 56 7.19 13.14 4.13
N LYS A 57 7.79 14.14 3.47
CA LYS A 57 7.21 15.48 3.35
C LYS A 57 6.00 15.54 2.42
N GLU A 58 5.88 14.59 1.48
CA GLU A 58 4.79 14.54 0.50
C GLU A 58 3.56 13.76 0.99
N GLY A 59 3.65 13.17 2.18
CA GLY A 59 2.61 12.36 2.82
C GLY A 59 3.19 11.11 3.48
N TYR A 60 2.32 10.21 3.89
CA TYR A 60 2.68 8.87 4.37
C TYR A 60 2.59 7.86 3.22
N LEU A 61 3.60 7.01 3.10
CA LEU A 61 3.61 5.79 2.30
C LEU A 61 4.30 4.70 3.11
N GLY A 62 3.65 3.55 3.27
CA GLY A 62 4.22 2.46 4.06
C GLY A 62 3.48 1.15 3.93
N ILE A 63 4.08 0.09 4.48
CA ILE A 63 3.47 -1.23 4.55
C ILE A 63 2.93 -1.47 5.95
N ALA A 64 1.62 -1.67 6.06
CA ALA A 64 0.98 -2.07 7.29
C ALA A 64 1.12 -3.58 7.48
N VAL A 65 1.94 -3.97 8.46
CA VAL A 65 2.20 -5.38 8.81
C VAL A 65 1.13 -5.99 9.72
N GLY A 66 0.22 -5.16 10.24
CA GLY A 66 -0.89 -5.58 11.08
C GLY A 66 -1.97 -4.51 11.19
N PHE A 67 -3.04 -4.83 11.90
CA PHE A 67 -4.17 -3.94 12.13
C PHE A 67 -4.64 -4.00 13.58
N ARG A 68 -5.23 -2.90 14.03
CA ARG A 68 -5.76 -2.79 15.39
C ARG A 68 -7.14 -3.45 15.46
N THR A 69 -7.34 -4.27 16.49
CA THR A 69 -8.62 -4.88 16.84
C THR A 69 -9.12 -4.30 18.15
N ALA A 70 -10.37 -4.59 18.52
CA ALA A 70 -10.93 -4.16 19.81
C ALA A 70 -10.14 -4.69 21.02
N SER A 71 -9.36 -5.76 20.84
CA SER A 71 -8.69 -6.51 21.92
C SER A 71 -7.15 -6.43 21.85
N GLY A 72 -6.58 -5.74 20.87
CA GLY A 72 -5.12 -5.67 20.69
C GLY A 72 -4.69 -5.46 19.25
N TRP A 73 -3.54 -6.00 18.88
CA TRP A 73 -2.98 -5.97 17.53
C TRP A 73 -3.07 -7.35 16.89
N ALA A 74 -3.43 -7.40 15.61
CA ALA A 74 -3.39 -8.60 14.79
C ALA A 74 -2.42 -8.39 13.63
N GLU A 75 -1.75 -9.46 13.22
CA GLU A 75 -0.82 -9.46 12.08
C GLU A 75 -1.44 -10.19 10.90
N TYR A 76 -0.99 -9.85 9.69
CA TYR A 76 -1.38 -10.60 8.49
C TYR A 76 -0.68 -11.95 8.44
N ALA A 77 -1.41 -13.00 8.04
CA ALA A 77 -0.88 -14.36 7.99
C ALA A 77 0.24 -14.53 6.95
N THR A 78 0.18 -13.76 5.85
CA THR A 78 1.19 -13.78 4.80
C THR A 78 1.61 -12.37 4.39
N ARG A 79 2.86 -12.21 3.96
CA ARG A 79 3.40 -10.94 3.43
C ARG A 79 2.52 -10.38 2.30
N GLY A 80 1.98 -11.22 1.43
CA GLY A 80 1.11 -10.79 0.34
C GLY A 80 -0.22 -10.17 0.77
N GLU A 81 -0.63 -10.32 2.03
CA GLU A 81 -1.87 -9.74 2.60
C GLU A 81 -1.64 -8.41 3.32
N GLN A 82 -0.38 -8.06 3.58
CA GLN A 82 -0.03 -6.76 4.16
C GLN A 82 -0.49 -5.64 3.23
N LEU A 83 -0.96 -4.54 3.81
CA LEU A 83 -1.50 -3.42 3.05
C LEU A 83 -0.42 -2.40 2.72
N VAL A 84 -0.54 -1.74 1.58
CA VAL A 84 0.27 -0.57 1.22
C VAL A 84 -0.58 0.67 1.45
N GLU A 85 -0.31 1.37 2.54
CA GLU A 85 -1.05 2.54 2.97
C GLU A 85 -0.43 3.81 2.37
N ALA A 86 -1.27 4.72 1.87
CA ALA A 86 -0.83 6.00 1.34
C ALA A 86 -1.85 7.12 1.59
N TYR A 87 -1.45 8.17 2.30
CA TYR A 87 -2.33 9.32 2.62
C TYR A 87 -1.54 10.61 2.90
N ARG A 88 -2.24 11.74 2.86
CA ARG A 88 -1.74 13.06 3.28
C ARG A 88 -2.49 13.53 4.50
#